data_AF-B7VDZ0-F1
#
_entry.id   AF-B7VDZ0-F1
#
_cell.length_a   1.000
_cell.length_b   1.000
_cell.length_c   1.000
_cell.angle_alpha   90.00
_cell.angle_beta   90.00
_cell.angle_gamma   90.00
#
_symmetry.space_group_name_H-M   'P 1'
#
loop_
_entity.id
_entity.type
_entity.pdbx_description
1 polymer ?
#
loop_
_entity_poly.entity_id
_entity_poly.type
_entity_poly.pdbx_seq_one_letter_code
_entity_poly.pdbx_strand_id
1 'polypeptide(L)'
;MRVPDKERYSMEVGRIGQQELDLLECLLRVDLGHPLDPRAQAMLERLIEAGLVDTSDGESTLTFAGIERRQSLQHRVAGDKEAAKVLADRGIRLASLLNE
;
A
#
# COMPACT_ATOMS: atom_id res chain seq x y z
N MET A 1 20.58 -15.22 -17.51
CA MET A 1 20.01 -16.35 -16.74
C MET A 1 18.50 -16.29 -16.89
N ARG A 2 17.87 -17.29 -17.50
CA ARG A 2 16.42 -17.30 -17.77
C ARG A 2 15.72 -17.81 -16.50
N VAL A 3 14.98 -16.95 -15.82
CA VAL A 3 14.16 -17.34 -14.66
C VAL A 3 13.18 -18.42 -15.15
N PRO A 4 13.07 -19.59 -14.50
CA PRO A 4 12.17 -20.65 -14.94
C PRO A 4 10.71 -20.14 -14.95
N ASP A 5 9.97 -20.41 -16.04
CA ASP A 5 8.62 -19.87 -16.29
C ASP A 5 7.61 -20.09 -15.15
N LYS A 6 7.84 -21.08 -14.27
CA LYS A 6 7.00 -21.37 -13.10
C LYS A 6 7.03 -20.28 -12.03
N GLU A 7 8.13 -19.55 -11.88
CA GLU A 7 8.24 -18.49 -10.85
C GLU A 7 7.61 -17.16 -11.31
N ARG A 8 7.46 -16.97 -12.63
CA ARG A 8 6.91 -15.72 -13.18
C ARG A 8 5.46 -15.46 -12.77
N TYR A 9 4.73 -16.52 -12.44
CA TYR A 9 3.31 -16.47 -12.06
C TYR A 9 3.06 -16.95 -10.62
N SER A 10 4.10 -17.07 -9.79
CA SER A 10 3.97 -17.53 -8.40
C SER A 10 3.72 -16.40 -7.40
N MET A 11 3.31 -15.22 -7.86
CA MET A 11 3.02 -14.10 -6.96
C MET A 11 1.82 -14.42 -6.07
N GLU A 12 1.94 -14.14 -4.77
CA GLU A 12 0.80 -14.18 -3.87
C GLU A 12 -0.23 -13.12 -4.30
N VAL A 13 -1.46 -13.56 -4.56
CA VAL A 13 -2.59 -12.69 -4.92
C VAL A 13 -3.49 -12.55 -3.69
N GLY A 14 -3.94 -11.34 -3.39
CA GLY A 14 -4.91 -11.10 -2.31
C GLY A 14 -4.30 -10.81 -0.95
N ARG A 15 -3.03 -10.38 -0.88
CA ARG A 15 -2.36 -10.10 0.39
C ARG A 15 -1.57 -8.79 0.35
N ILE A 16 -2.22 -7.69 0.69
CA ILE A 16 -1.55 -6.45 1.08
C ILE A 16 -0.97 -6.60 2.49
N GLY A 17 0.32 -6.34 2.63
CA GLY A 17 1.05 -6.40 3.90
C GLY A 17 0.97 -5.09 4.69
N GLN A 18 1.43 -5.14 5.95
CA GLN A 18 1.40 -3.99 6.84
C GLN A 18 2.20 -2.80 6.28
N GLN A 19 3.37 -3.04 5.68
CA GLN A 19 4.19 -1.97 5.10
C GLN A 19 3.46 -1.19 3.99
N GLU A 20 2.61 -1.86 3.23
CA GLU A 20 1.84 -1.24 2.15
C GLU A 20 0.62 -0.50 2.68
N LEU A 21 0.03 -0.98 3.80
CA LEU A 21 -1.01 -0.26 4.54
C LEU A 21 -0.45 1.01 5.19
N ASP A 22 0.72 0.94 5.83
CA ASP A 22 1.39 2.08 6.43
C ASP A 22 1.74 3.13 5.37
N LEU A 23 2.26 2.67 4.22
CA LEU A 23 2.51 3.52 3.06
C LEU A 23 1.23 4.21 2.57
N LEU A 24 0.13 3.45 2.45
CA LEU A 24 -1.15 4.00 2.03
C LEU A 24 -1.68 5.02 3.04
N GLU A 25 -1.57 4.76 4.35
CA GLU A 25 -1.98 5.72 5.38
C GLU A 25 -1.19 7.02 5.26
N CYS A 26 0.14 6.93 5.10
CA CYS A 26 1.00 8.10 4.96
C CYS A 26 0.61 8.93 3.73
N LEU A 27 0.42 8.29 2.57
CA LEU A 27 -0.02 8.96 1.35
C LEU A 27 -1.41 9.61 1.51
N LEU A 28 -2.36 8.95 2.19
CA LEU A 28 -3.69 9.50 2.45
C LEU A 28 -3.64 10.72 3.36
N ARG A 29 -2.79 10.73 4.38
CA ARG A 29 -2.66 11.88 5.27
C ARG A 29 -2.09 13.08 4.53
N VAL A 30 -1.06 12.88 3.69
CA VAL A 30 -0.52 13.94 2.84
C VAL A 30 -1.60 14.48 1.88
N ASP A 31 -2.33 13.60 1.20
CA ASP A 31 -3.40 13.95 0.26
C ASP A 31 -4.53 14.78 0.92
N LEU A 32 -4.85 14.47 2.17
CA LEU A 32 -5.91 15.14 2.93
C LEU A 32 -5.41 16.36 3.73
N GLY A 33 -4.11 16.68 3.68
CA GLY A 33 -3.51 17.72 4.52
C GLY A 33 -3.58 17.42 6.02
N HIS A 34 -3.71 16.15 6.39
CA HIS A 34 -3.75 15.72 7.78
C HIS A 34 -2.33 15.60 8.35
N PRO A 35 -2.13 15.91 9.65
CA PRO A 35 -0.85 15.74 10.28
C PRO A 35 -0.44 14.25 10.29
N LEU A 36 0.83 14.00 10.03
CA LEU A 36 1.45 12.69 10.17
C LEU A 36 1.80 12.42 11.65
N ASP A 37 1.73 11.15 12.06
CA ASP A 37 2.32 10.74 13.33
C ASP A 37 3.84 10.99 13.27
N PRO A 38 4.49 11.55 14.30
CA PRO A 38 5.94 11.77 14.30
C PRO A 38 6.76 10.51 13.99
N ARG A 39 6.24 9.32 14.32
CA ARG A 39 6.88 8.04 14.00
C ARG A 39 6.90 7.74 12.50
N ALA A 40 6.04 8.38 11.72
CA ALA A 40 5.97 8.25 10.26
C ALA A 40 6.92 9.20 9.52
N GLN A 41 7.69 10.05 10.23
CA GLN A 41 8.59 11.03 9.61
C GLN A 41 9.61 10.37 8.66
N ALA A 42 10.23 9.27 9.09
CA ALA A 42 11.16 8.52 8.24
C ALA A 42 10.49 7.86 7.01
N MET A 43 9.16 7.70 7.02
CA MET A 43 8.41 7.27 5.84
C MET A 43 8.15 8.46 4.90
N LEU A 44 7.80 9.63 5.44
CA LEU A 44 7.63 10.85 4.65
C LEU A 44 8.91 11.22 3.89
N GLU A 45 10.06 11.19 4.55
CA GLU A 45 11.36 11.46 3.91
C GLU A 45 11.61 10.54 2.72
N ARG A 46 11.35 9.23 2.88
CA ARG A 46 11.47 8.26 1.78
C ARG A 46 10.47 8.51 0.65
N LEU A 47 9.27 9.01 0.96
CA LEU A 47 8.29 9.39 -0.05
C LEU A 47 8.75 10.61 -0.87
N ILE A 48 9.39 11.58 -0.21
CA ILE A 48 10.00 12.74 -0.86
C ILE A 48 11.17 12.29 -1.75
N GLU A 49 12.09 11.48 -1.22
CA GLU A 49 13.22 10.92 -1.97
C GLU A 49 12.77 10.09 -3.19
N ALA A 50 11.62 9.39 -3.07
CA ALA A 50 11.03 8.62 -4.16
C ALA A 50 10.23 9.48 -5.17
N GLY A 51 10.13 10.79 -4.96
CA GLY A 51 9.38 11.71 -5.83
C GLY A 51 7.86 11.53 -5.77
N LEU A 52 7.35 10.93 -4.69
CA LEU A 52 5.91 10.74 -4.46
C LEU A 52 5.28 11.92 -3.72
N VAL A 53 6.09 12.70 -3.00
CA VAL A 53 5.68 13.89 -2.26
C VAL A 53 6.60 15.05 -2.64
N ASP A 54 6.01 16.22 -2.84
CA ASP A 54 6.72 17.49 -3.00
C ASP A 54 6.58 18.33 -1.72
N THR A 55 7.66 19.04 -1.37
CA THR A 55 7.73 19.94 -0.21
C THR A 55 8.30 21.31 -0.56
N SER A 56 8.49 21.60 -1.85
CA SER A 56 9.15 22.82 -2.34
C SER A 56 8.44 24.10 -1.90
N ASP A 57 7.12 24.05 -1.73
CA ASP A 57 6.29 25.19 -1.33
C ASP A 57 6.11 25.30 0.20
N GLY A 58 6.87 24.54 0.99
CA GLY A 58 6.80 24.52 2.45
C GLY A 58 5.65 23.66 3.02
N GLU A 59 4.76 23.17 2.17
CA GLU A 59 3.72 22.20 2.50
C GLU A 59 3.98 20.87 1.78
N SER A 60 3.68 19.75 2.44
CA SER A 60 3.77 18.42 1.82
C SER A 60 2.55 18.17 0.96
N THR A 61 2.75 17.96 -0.34
CA THR A 61 1.69 17.64 -1.30
C THR A 61 2.06 16.40 -2.12
N LEU A 62 1.08 15.61 -2.54
CA LEU A 62 1.36 14.48 -3.43
C LEU A 62 1.74 14.96 -4.82
N THR A 63 2.79 14.37 -5.40
CA THR A 63 3.02 14.49 -6.83
C THR A 63 1.99 13.66 -7.60
N PHE A 64 1.95 13.81 -8.93
CA PHE A 64 1.13 12.93 -9.77
C PHE A 64 1.45 11.44 -9.54
N ALA A 65 2.74 11.09 -9.41
CA ALA A 65 3.15 9.71 -9.12
C ALA A 65 2.69 9.25 -7.72
N GLY A 66 2.71 10.15 -6.74
CA GLY A 66 2.15 9.90 -5.40
C GLY A 66 0.66 9.59 -5.43
N ILE A 67 -0.11 10.37 -6.19
CA ILE A 67 -1.56 10.18 -6.38
C ILE A 67 -1.86 8.82 -7.00
N GLU A 68 -1.17 8.47 -8.09
CA GLU A 68 -1.33 7.18 -8.77
C GLU A 68 -0.96 6.00 -7.85
N ARG A 69 0.13 6.14 -7.09
CA ARG A 69 0.55 5.11 -6.14
C ARG A 69 -0.46 4.91 -5.02
N ARG A 70 -1.00 6.00 -4.47
CA ARG A 70 -2.07 5.99 -3.46
C ARG A 70 -3.30 5.27 -4.01
N GLN A 71 -3.76 5.63 -5.22
CA GLN A 71 -4.92 4.99 -5.87
C GLN A 71 -4.69 3.48 -6.10
N SER A 72 -3.52 3.10 -6.61
CA SER A 72 -3.15 1.70 -6.81
C SER A 72 -3.25 0.89 -5.51
N LEU A 73 -2.74 1.43 -4.40
CA LEU A 73 -2.81 0.78 -3.09
C LEU A 73 -4.26 0.70 -2.56
N GLN A 74 -5.07 1.76 -2.72
CA GLN A 74 -6.49 1.72 -2.35
C GLN A 74 -7.25 0.63 -3.12
N HIS A 75 -7.02 0.50 -4.42
CA HIS A 75 -7.62 -0.55 -5.23
C HIS A 75 -7.19 -1.94 -4.79
N ARG A 76 -5.92 -2.13 -4.41
CA ARG A 76 -5.44 -3.41 -3.84
C ARG A 76 -6.14 -3.74 -2.53
N VAL A 77 -6.23 -2.80 -1.58
CA VAL A 77 -6.98 -3.00 -0.32
C VAL A 77 -8.44 -3.38 -0.60
N ALA A 78 -9.11 -2.67 -1.51
CA ALA A 78 -10.49 -2.96 -1.87
C ALA A 78 -10.62 -4.35 -2.51
N GLY A 79 -9.74 -4.68 -3.45
CA GLY A 79 -9.70 -5.99 -4.10
C GLY A 79 -9.48 -7.14 -3.12
N ASP A 80 -8.55 -6.99 -2.18
CA ASP A 80 -8.26 -7.99 -1.15
C ASP A 80 -9.46 -8.20 -0.22
N LYS A 81 -10.16 -7.12 0.17
CA LYS A 81 -11.40 -7.20 0.96
C LYS A 81 -12.50 -7.94 0.21
N GLU A 82 -12.70 -7.67 -1.08
CA GLU A 82 -13.71 -8.37 -1.89
C GLU A 82 -13.33 -9.84 -2.11
N ALA A 83 -12.06 -10.14 -2.39
CA ALA A 83 -11.57 -11.51 -2.49
C ALA A 83 -11.80 -12.29 -1.19
N ALA A 84 -11.55 -11.67 -0.04
CA ALA A 84 -11.81 -12.27 1.27
C ALA A 84 -13.29 -12.61 1.49
N LYS A 85 -14.21 -11.72 1.08
CA LYS A 85 -15.66 -12.01 1.12
C LYS A 85 -16.02 -13.20 0.24
N VAL A 86 -15.54 -13.23 -0.99
CA VAL A 86 -15.79 -14.34 -1.92
C VAL A 86 -15.29 -15.68 -1.36
N LEU A 87 -14.13 -15.69 -0.69
CA LEU A 87 -13.62 -16.89 -0.03
C LEU A 87 -14.49 -17.31 1.16
N ALA A 88 -14.94 -16.36 1.97
CA ALA A 88 -15.86 -16.62 3.08
C ALA A 88 -17.20 -17.20 2.58
N ASP A 89 -17.76 -16.66 1.50
CA ASP A 89 -18.98 -17.17 0.86
C ASP A 89 -18.81 -18.60 0.33
N ARG A 90 -17.59 -18.97 -0.08
CA ARG A 90 -17.23 -20.34 -0.49
C ARG A 90 -16.98 -21.29 0.68
N GLY A 91 -17.11 -20.82 1.93
CA GLY A 91 -16.80 -21.59 3.14
C GLY A 91 -15.30 -21.79 3.37
N ILE A 92 -14.43 -21.09 2.62
CA ILE A 92 -12.99 -21.10 2.81
C ILE A 92 -12.68 -20.10 3.92
N ARG A 93 -12.35 -20.60 5.11
CA ARG A 93 -11.75 -19.73 6.14
C ARG A 93 -10.39 -19.31 5.63
N LEU A 94 -10.23 -18.01 5.37
CA LEU A 94 -8.93 -17.39 5.42
C LEU A 94 -8.39 -17.64 6.82
N ALA A 95 -7.48 -18.59 6.95
CA ALA A 95 -6.79 -18.81 8.21
C ALA A 95 -6.21 -17.45 8.60
N SER A 96 -6.66 -16.92 9.73
CA SER A 96 -5.98 -15.82 10.38
C SER A 96 -4.54 -16.29 10.57
N LEU A 97 -3.62 -15.77 9.76
CA LEU A 97 -2.18 -15.81 10.00
C LEU A 97 -1.85 -14.87 11.18
N LEU A 98 -2.58 -15.05 12.27
CA LEU A 98 -2.21 -14.64 13.61
C LEU A 98 -1.38 -15.80 14.17
N ASN A 99 -0.15 -15.92 13.67
CA ASN A 99 0.91 -16.57 14.41
C ASN A 99 1.96 -15.50 14.67
N GLU A 100 2.00 -15.11 15.94
CA GLU A 100 3.12 -14.57 16.74
C GLU A 100 3.83 -13.28 16.28
#